data_AF-A0A812A8P3-F1
#
_entry.id   AF-A0A812A8P3-F1
#
_cell.length_a   1.000
_cell.length_b   1.000
_cell.length_c   1.000
_cell.angle_alpha   90.00
_cell.angle_beta   90.00
_cell.angle_gamma   90.00
#
_symmetry.space_group_name_H-M   'P 1'
#
loop_
_entity.id
_entity.type
_entity.pdbx_description
1 polymer ?
#
loop_
_entity_poly.entity_id
_entity_poly.type
_entity_poly.pdbx_seq_one_letter_code
_entity_poly.pdbx_strand_id
1 'polypeptide(L)' 'MRIGLIAAFIYSRAIKIPLLPLMIYYFGFMFVVLLTIYMIIAAVIQGKIIDIVIE' A
#
# COMPACT_ATOMS: atom_id res chain seq x y z
N MET A 1 18.16 1.70 11.84
CA MET A 1 17.32 1.61 10.63
C MET A 1 15.89 1.91 11.04
N ARG A 2 15.12 2.74 10.33
CA ARG A 2 13.70 2.95 10.64
C ARG A 2 12.90 1.76 10.10
N ILE A 3 12.69 0.75 10.93
CA ILE A 3 12.14 -0.56 10.53
C ILE A 3 10.70 -0.42 10.02
N GLY A 4 9.91 0.47 10.60
CA GLY A 4 8.56 0.79 10.14
C GLY A 4 8.49 1.42 8.75
N LEU A 5 9.48 2.23 8.35
CA LEU A 5 9.54 2.76 6.97
C LEU A 5 9.86 1.65 5.96
N ILE A 6 10.70 0.69 6.33
CA ILE A 6 11.01 -0.47 5.49
C ILE A 6 9.79 -1.36 5.36
N ALA A 7 9.07 -1.58 6.46
CA ALA A 7 7.82 -2.33 6.45
C ALA A 7 6.76 -1.66 5.57
N ALA A 8 6.55 -0.35 5.70
CA ALA A 8 5.62 0.39 4.85
C ALA A 8 5.97 0.26 3.36
N PHE A 9 7.27 0.32 3.00
CA PHE A 9 7.72 0.10 1.64
C PHE A 9 7.40 -1.32 1.14
N ILE A 10 7.70 -2.35 1.93
CA ILE A 10 7.42 -3.75 1.56
C ILE A 10 5.92 -3.99 1.39
N TYR A 11 5.08 -3.46 2.26
CA TYR A 11 3.62 -3.62 2.15
C TYR A 11 3.01 -2.83 0.98
N SER A 12 3.66 -1.77 0.50
CA SER A 12 3.22 -1.03 -0.70
C SER A 12 3.53 -1.72 -2.04
N ARG A 13 4.33 -2.80 -2.03
CA ARG A 13 4.78 -3.59 -3.22
C ARG A 13 3.66 -4.03 -4.16
N ALA A 14 2.46 -4.27 -3.63
CA ALA A 14 1.34 -4.73 -4.43
C ALA A 14 0.76 -3.64 -5.35
N ILE A 15 1.08 -2.36 -5.12
CA ILE A 15 0.71 -1.25 -6.01
C ILE A 15 1.69 -1.21 -7.18
N LYS A 16 1.39 -1.98 -8.23
CA LYS A 16 2.17 -1.99 -9.46
C LYS A 16 1.60 -0.98 -10.45
N ILE A 17 2.27 0.17 -10.61
CA ILE A 17 1.86 1.25 -11.53
C ILE A 17 1.54 0.74 -12.95
N PRO A 18 2.33 -0.18 -13.56
CA PRO A 18 2.03 -0.70 -14.91
C PRO A 18 0.74 -1.52 -15.00
N LEU A 19 0.25 -2.08 -13.88
CA LEU A 19 -0.95 -2.90 -13.83
C LEU A 19 -2.21 -2.09 -13.48
N LEU A 20 -2.07 -0.82 -13.06
CA LEU A 20 -3.23 0.04 -12.78
C LEU A 20 -4.17 0.20 -13.99
N PRO A 21 -3.70 0.39 -15.24
CA PRO A 21 -4.58 0.46 -16.40
C PRO A 21 -5.40 -0.81 -16.60
N LEU A 22 -4.78 -1.98 -16.36
CA LEU A 22 -5.46 -3.27 -16.42
C LEU A 22 -6.53 -3.38 -15.34
N MET A 23 -6.22 -2.98 -14.11
CA MET A 23 -7.19 -2.98 -13.02
C MET A 23 -8.35 -2.02 -13.28
N ILE A 24 -8.09 -0.85 -13.87
CA ILE A 24 -9.13 0.12 -14.22
C ILE A 24 -10.05 -0.47 -15.28
N TYR A 25 -9.50 -1.18 -16.26
CA TYR A 25 -10.28 -1.86 -17.30
C TYR A 25 -11.20 -2.94 -16.73
N TYR A 26 -10.71 -3.77 -15.78
CA TYR A 26 -11.51 -4.86 -15.21
C TYR A 26 -12.50 -4.43 -14.12
N PHE A 27 -12.10 -3.51 -13.23
CA PHE A 27 -12.84 -3.20 -12.01
C PHE A 27 -13.41 -1.78 -11.99
N GLY A 28 -13.07 -0.95 -12.97
CA GLY A 28 -13.49 0.44 -13.06
C GLY A 28 -12.59 1.41 -12.30
N PHE A 29 -12.60 2.68 -12.73
CA PHE A 29 -11.71 3.72 -12.22
C PHE A 29 -11.90 4.00 -10.72
N MET A 30 -13.15 4.19 -10.28
CA MET A 30 -13.47 4.51 -8.89
C MET A 30 -12.99 3.43 -7.92
N PHE A 31 -13.18 2.16 -8.27
CA PHE A 31 -12.72 1.04 -7.45
C PHE A 31 -11.20 1.05 -7.28
N VAL A 32 -10.46 1.22 -8.38
CA VAL A 32 -8.99 1.20 -8.34
C VAL A 32 -8.42 2.37 -7.54
N VAL A 33 -8.99 3.57 -7.68
CA VAL A 33 -8.56 4.74 -6.90
C VAL A 33 -8.77 4.50 -5.41
N LEU A 34 -9.97 4.05 -5.02
CA LEU A 34 -10.28 3.75 -3.62
C LEU A 34 -9.35 2.66 -3.07
N LEU A 35 -9.19 1.56 -3.79
CA LEU A 35 -8.32 0.44 -3.39
C LEU A 35 -6.87 0.91 -3.21
N THR A 36 -6.37 1.74 -4.12
CA THR A 36 -5.00 2.27 -4.05
C THR A 36 -4.81 3.16 -2.83
N ILE A 37 -5.77 4.03 -2.52
CA ILE A 37 -5.73 4.87 -1.32
C ILE A 37 -5.75 4.01 -0.05
N TYR A 38 -6.66 3.01 0.02
CA TYR A 38 -6.73 2.08 1.14
C TYR A 38 -5.42 1.33 1.36
N MET A 39 -4.78 0.88 0.29
CA MET A 39 -3.49 0.18 0.34
C MET A 39 -2.38 1.07 0.89
N ILE A 40 -2.32 2.34 0.48
CA ILE A 40 -1.34 3.31 1.00
C ILE A 40 -1.56 3.53 2.50
N ILE A 41 -2.81 3.78 2.91
CA ILE A 41 -3.17 3.98 4.33
C ILE A 41 -2.79 2.75 5.15
N ALA A 42 -3.15 1.55 4.68
CA ALA A 42 -2.84 0.29 5.36
C ALA A 42 -1.33 0.06 5.50
N ALA A 43 -0.54 0.37 4.47
CA ALA A 43 0.92 0.25 4.50
C ALA A 43 1.56 1.21 5.54
N VAL A 44 1.06 2.44 5.64
CA VAL A 44 1.52 3.41 6.65
C VAL A 44 1.16 2.96 8.06
N ILE A 45 -0.07 2.46 8.27
CA ILE A 45 -0.50 1.91 9.56
C ILE A 45 0.36 0.71 9.96
N GLN A 46 0.60 -0.23 9.04
CA GLN A 46 1.47 -1.39 9.27
C GLN A 46 2.89 -0.96 9.64
N GLY A 47 3.46 0.04 8.95
CA GLY A 47 4.76 0.60 9.30
C GLY A 47 4.81 1.13 10.74
N LYS A 48 3.81 1.90 11.16
CA LYS A 48 3.72 2.39 12.54
C LYS A 48 3.53 1.28 13.57
N ILE A 49 2.71 0.28 13.28
CA ILE A 49 2.51 -0.88 14.17
C ILE A 49 3.83 -1.62 14.35
N ILE A 50 4.61 -1.77 13.27
CA ILE A 50 5.90 -2.47 13.32
C ILE A 50 6.93 -1.69 14.12
N ASP A 51 6.95 -0.37 14.01
CA ASP A 51 7.77 0.46 14.91
C ASP A 51 7.36 0.21 16.38
N ILE A 52 6.06 0.22 16.71
CA ILE A 52 5.57 -0.03 18.09
C ILE A 52 5.88 -1.44 18.61
N VAL A 53 5.89 -2.46 17.75
CA VAL A 53 6.08 -3.86 18.16
C VAL A 53 7.56 -4.23 18.32
N ILE A 54 8.44 -3.60 17.55
CA ILE A 54 9.87 -3.93 17.50
C ILE A 54 10.71 -2.97 18.36
N GLU A 55 10.24 -1.73 18.58
CA GLU A 55 10.85 -0.73 19.46
C GLU A 55 10.25 -0.77 20.88
#